data_AF-A0A3S0ZCX0-F1
#
_entry.id   AF-A0A3S0ZCX0-F1
#
_cell.length_a   1.000
_cell.length_b   1.000
_cell.length_c   1.000
_cell.angle_alpha   90.00
_cell.angle_beta   90.00
_cell.angle_gamma   90.00
#
_symmetry.space_group_name_H-M   'P 1'
#
loop_
_entity.id
_entity.type
_entity.pdbx_description
1 polymer ?
#
loop_
_entity_poly.entity_id
_entity_poly.type
_entity_poly.pdbx_seq_one_letter_code
_entity_poly.pdbx_strand_id
1 'polypeptide(L)' 'MRFPSLLAVSATAVLAATLTGCVVAPAAPAPVYAAPPGVAYVAPTYVSPGVGFVWAYHPRYGWGWHHPQYGWHRGWR' A
#
# COMPACT_ATOMS: atom_id res chain seq x y z
N MET A 1 -39.56 8.26 36.69
CA MET A 1 -39.00 8.98 35.53
C MET A 1 -37.61 8.46 35.06
N ARG A 2 -37.07 7.34 35.59
CA ARG A 2 -35.71 6.84 35.27
C ARG A 2 -35.61 5.93 34.03
N PHE A 3 -36.72 5.32 33.60
CA PHE A 3 -36.81 4.43 32.43
C PHE A 3 -36.48 5.07 31.07
N PRO A 4 -36.99 6.28 30.72
CA PRO A 4 -36.69 6.88 29.41
C PRO A 4 -35.23 7.32 29.28
N SER A 5 -34.57 7.72 30.37
CA SER A 5 -33.14 8.05 30.36
C SER A 5 -32.25 6.81 30.15
N LEU A 6 -32.62 5.66 30.72
CA LEU A 6 -31.87 4.41 30.51
C LEU A 6 -31.97 3.91 29.06
N LEU A 7 -33.15 4.04 28.44
CA LEU A 7 -33.37 3.73 27.02
C LEU A 7 -32.62 4.67 26.07
N ALA A 8 -32.54 5.96 26.41
CA ALA A 8 -31.80 6.94 25.61
C ALA A 8 -30.28 6.68 25.64
N VAL A 9 -29.74 6.26 26.79
CA VAL A 9 -28.31 5.95 26.97
C VAL A 9 -27.93 4.66 26.23
N SER A 10 -28.78 3.63 26.26
CA SER A 10 -28.49 2.38 25.54
C SER A 10 -28.54 2.59 24.02
N ALA A 11 -29.49 3.38 23.52
CA ALA A 11 -29.58 3.70 22.09
C ALA A 11 -28.33 4.44 21.58
N THR A 12 -27.79 5.39 22.36
CA THR A 12 -26.57 6.12 22.00
C THR A 12 -25.32 5.25 22.06
N ALA A 13 -25.22 4.33 23.03
CA ALA A 13 -24.10 3.40 23.13
C ALA A 13 -24.03 2.43 21.94
N VAL A 14 -25.18 1.90 21.50
CA VAL A 14 -25.24 1.02 20.31
C VAL A 14 -24.84 1.76 19.05
N LEU A 15 -25.31 3.00 18.88
CA LEU A 15 -24.96 3.81 17.71
C LEU A 15 -23.46 4.17 17.68
N ALA A 16 -22.87 4.46 18.84
CA ALA A 16 -21.42 4.73 18.92
C ALA A 16 -20.57 3.47 18.63
N ALA A 17 -21.05 2.29 19.04
CA ALA A 17 -20.36 1.03 18.78
C ALA A 17 -20.36 0.65 17.29
N THR A 18 -21.41 0.95 16.54
CA THR A 18 -21.46 0.64 15.10
C THR A 18 -20.63 1.59 14.24
N LEU A 19 -20.37 2.81 14.72
CA LEU A 19 -19.61 3.83 14.01
C LEU A 19 -18.08 3.75 14.22
N THR A 20 -17.61 2.92 15.15
CA THR A 20 -16.18 2.88 15.55
C THR A 20 -15.38 1.74 14.91
N GLY A 21 -15.92 1.06 13.90
CA GLY A 21 -15.21 0.01 13.17
C GLY A 21 -14.15 0.58 12.22
N CYS A 22 -12.87 0.32 12.49
CA CYS A 22 -11.81 0.54 11.50
C CYS A 22 -11.88 -0.56 10.44
N VAL A 23 -12.31 -0.22 9.22
CA VAL A 23 -12.24 -1.15 8.08
C VAL A 23 -10.80 -1.19 7.57
N VAL A 24 -10.14 -2.33 7.70
CA VAL A 24 -8.83 -2.57 7.09
C VAL A 24 -9.05 -2.99 5.64
N ALA A 25 -8.67 -2.13 4.70
CA ALA A 25 -8.68 -2.49 3.28
C ALA A 25 -7.62 -3.59 3.02
N PRO A 26 -7.94 -4.63 2.22
CA PRO A 26 -6.96 -5.61 1.80
C PRO A 26 -5.78 -4.93 1.10
N ALA A 27 -4.56 -5.36 1.41
CA ALA A 27 -3.39 -4.94 0.63
C ALA A 27 -3.60 -5.38 -0.82
N ALA A 28 -3.64 -4.42 -1.74
CA ALA A 28 -3.70 -4.73 -3.16
C ALA A 28 -2.47 -5.59 -3.53
N PRO A 29 -2.62 -6.60 -4.41
CA PRO A 29 -1.48 -7.32 -4.94
C PRO A 29 -0.48 -6.31 -5.51
N ALA A 30 0.78 -6.41 -5.12
CA ALA A 30 1.82 -5.57 -5.69
C ALA A 30 1.78 -5.73 -7.22
N PRO A 31 1.86 -4.64 -7.99
CA PRO A 31 1.94 -4.75 -9.44
C PRO A 31 3.13 -5.65 -9.79
N VAL A 32 2.83 -6.81 -10.38
CA VAL A 32 3.87 -7.76 -10.81
C VAL A 32 4.50 -7.18 -12.06
N TYR A 33 5.68 -6.57 -11.90
CA TYR A 33 6.46 -6.11 -13.02
C TYR A 33 6.91 -7.34 -13.84
N ALA A 34 6.48 -7.41 -15.09
CA ALA A 34 6.93 -8.42 -16.03
C ALA A 34 8.27 -7.99 -16.65
N ALA A 35 9.30 -8.81 -16.47
CA ALA A 35 10.57 -8.61 -17.14
C ALA A 35 10.39 -8.65 -18.66
N PRO A 36 11.11 -7.82 -19.44
CA PRO A 36 11.11 -7.93 -20.89
C PRO A 36 11.56 -9.32 -21.37
N PRO A 37 11.15 -9.77 -22.57
CA PRO A 37 11.61 -11.03 -23.14
C PRO A 37 13.14 -11.14 -23.15
N GLY A 38 13.66 -12.30 -22.75
CA GLY A 38 15.10 -12.55 -22.68
C GLY A 38 15.80 -11.94 -21.45
N VAL A 39 15.09 -11.20 -20.59
CA VAL A 39 15.62 -10.67 -19.33
C VAL A 39 15.11 -11.54 -18.19
N ALA A 40 16.02 -12.20 -17.47
CA ALA A 40 15.67 -12.89 -16.24
C ALA A 40 15.29 -11.89 -15.14
N TYR A 41 14.24 -12.21 -14.39
CA TYR A 41 13.94 -11.48 -13.16
C TYR A 41 15.05 -11.70 -12.14
N VAL A 42 15.61 -10.62 -11.62
CA VAL A 42 16.55 -10.64 -10.50
C VAL A 42 15.86 -9.97 -9.33
N ALA A 43 15.79 -10.64 -8.19
CA ALA A 43 15.13 -10.09 -7.00
C ALA A 43 15.84 -8.82 -6.49
N PRO A 44 15.12 -7.93 -5.78
CA PRO A 44 15.72 -6.74 -5.19
C PRO A 44 16.91 -7.08 -4.30
N THR A 45 18.04 -6.40 -4.52
CA THR A 45 19.27 -6.58 -3.74
C THR A 45 19.39 -5.58 -2.59
N TYR A 46 18.44 -4.64 -2.48
CA TYR A 46 18.37 -3.65 -1.42
C TYR A 46 16.92 -3.17 -1.23
N VAL A 47 16.64 -2.58 -0.07
CA VAL A 47 15.30 -2.15 0.34
C VAL A 47 14.71 -1.11 -0.61
N SER A 48 13.38 -1.11 -0.74
CA SER A 48 12.66 -0.07 -1.48
C SER A 48 12.91 1.31 -0.84
N PRO A 49 13.21 2.36 -1.64
CA PRO A 49 13.46 3.70 -1.11
C PRO A 49 12.22 4.33 -0.47
N GLY A 50 11.01 3.86 -0.80
CA GLY A 50 9.78 4.39 -0.26
C GLY A 50 8.54 3.93 -1.04
N VAL A 51 7.40 4.50 -0.67
CA VAL A 51 6.12 4.25 -1.35
C VAL A 51 6.22 4.70 -2.81
N GLY A 52 5.61 3.92 -3.71
CA GLY A 52 5.54 4.24 -5.15
C GLY A 52 6.75 3.78 -5.98
N PHE A 53 7.85 3.35 -5.34
CA PHE A 53 8.96 2.73 -6.06
C PHE A 53 8.61 1.29 -6.44
N VAL A 54 8.82 0.96 -7.71
CA VAL A 54 8.63 -0.39 -8.26
C VAL A 54 9.97 -0.97 -8.71
N TRP A 55 10.16 -2.27 -8.51
CA TRP A 55 11.36 -2.96 -8.98
C TRP A 55 11.24 -3.23 -10.47
N ALA A 56 12.07 -2.60 -11.28
CA ALA A 56 11.94 -2.56 -12.73
C ALA A 56 13.29 -2.75 -13.43
N TYR A 57 13.24 -3.16 -14.70
CA TYR A 57 14.42 -3.33 -15.53
C TYR A 57 14.76 -2.05 -16.30
N HIS A 58 16.01 -1.58 -16.15
CA HIS A 58 16.60 -0.50 -16.91
C HIS A 58 17.52 -1.07 -18.00
N PRO A 59 17.36 -0.73 -19.30
CA PRO A 59 18.15 -1.31 -20.39
C PRO A 59 19.67 -1.18 -20.24
N ARG A 60 20.14 -0.04 -19.69
CA ARG A 60 21.57 0.22 -19.47
C ARG A 60 22.16 -0.27 -18.15
N TYR A 61 21.40 -0.25 -17.05
CA TYR A 61 21.92 -0.48 -15.70
C TYR A 61 21.36 -1.75 -15.03
N GLY A 62 20.44 -2.45 -15.68
CA GLY A 62 19.83 -3.67 -15.15
C GLY A 62 18.69 -3.38 -14.18
N TRP A 63 18.56 -4.19 -13.13
CA TRP A 63 17.44 -4.14 -12.20
C TRP A 63 17.59 -3.09 -11.10
N GLY A 64 16.60 -2.22 -10.92
CA GLY A 64 16.61 -1.15 -9.93
C GLY A 64 15.23 -0.65 -9.54
N TRP A 65 15.17 0.26 -8.56
CA TRP A 65 13.93 0.92 -8.16
C TRP A 65 13.60 2.12 -9.05
N HIS A 66 12.41 2.13 -9.62
CA HIS A 66 11.90 3.23 -10.44
C HIS A 66 10.64 3.84 -9.80
N HIS A 67 10.56 5.16 -9.75
CA HIS A 67 9.37 5.91 -9.36
C HIS A 67 8.82 6.66 -10.58
N PRO A 68 7.52 6.58 -10.90
CA PRO A 68 6.96 7.23 -12.08
C PRO A 68 7.14 8.75 -12.11
N GLN A 69 7.21 9.40 -10.94
CA GLN A 69 7.42 10.86 -10.84
C GLN A 69 8.86 11.29 -10.56
N TYR A 70 9.68 10.43 -9.92
CA TYR A 70 11.04 10.79 -9.48
C TYR A 70 12.13 10.10 -10.31
N GLY A 71 11.75 9.22 -11.22
CA GLY A 71 12.68 8.44 -12.04
C GLY A 71 13.36 7.32 -11.26
N TRP A 72 14.56 6.95 -11.70
CA TRP A 72 15.30 5.83 -11.13
C TRP A 72 16.09 6.22 -9.88
N HIS A 73 16.08 5.34 -8.90
CA HIS A 73 16.89 5.48 -7.69
C HIS A 73 18.38 5.30 -7.99
N ARG A 74 19.26 5.83 -7.12
CA ARG A 74 20.73 5.83 -7.28
C ARG A 74 21.24 6.56 -8.54
N GLY A 75 20.48 7.50 -9.08
CA GLY A 75 20.94 8.41 -10.13
C GLY A 75 21.07 7.78 -11.51
N TRP A 76 20.37 6.67 -11.76
CA TRP A 76 20.32 6.07 -13.10
C TRP A 76 19.53 7.00 -14.04
N ARG A 77 20.10 7.29 -15.21
CA ARG A 77 19.54 8.16 -16.25
C ARG A 77 19.73 7.54 -17.62
#